data_AF-S0FLC5-F1
#
_entry.id   AF-S0FLC5-F1
#
_cell.length_a   1.000
_cell.length_b   1.000
_cell.length_c   1.000
_cell.angle_alpha   90.00
_cell.angle_beta   90.00
_cell.angle_gamma   90.00
#
_symmetry.space_group_name_H-M   'P 1'
#
loop_
_entity.id
_entity.type
_entity.pdbx_description
1 polymer ?
#
loop_
_entity_poly.entity_id
_entity_poly.type
_entity_poly.pdbx_seq_one_letter_code
_entity_poly.pdbx_strand_id
1 'polypeptide(L)'
;MFDTLLQHSIFQKVIMNTLLVSIPEEFYFVMFVLILVGEFEYWKEPGCKRLINKFDYFRVFLPTGVVALLSNILRYNGLEGGIYQFIPPVVLYILIVLTNDIFGDASCMKWMGKAFIFLLIGFISIGLSEFIYMPFVLYSTGLTMEEICNDFRLYFGLSLPARVLQYSILLYFVCRKRTLLKGQMFKHIFSNTKLSVIFSLFGVFNIAFMFVMYKAVVYDKALVAIPLATQFVVVIGIVLFPIANIISLLLSSYYIRNLEVNDKKGATDKLESLYKEIQLYTNNGEYDNIMWKLNEFGIGIKEVSNSLYKGNTTDYRR
;
A
#
# COMPACT_ATOMS: atom_id res chain seq x y z
N MET A 1 31.18 -19.50 33.49
CA MET A 1 31.72 -18.11 33.46
C MET A 1 31.14 -17.28 32.31
N PHE A 2 30.72 -17.90 31.19
CA PHE A 2 29.87 -17.25 30.18
C PHE A 2 28.38 -17.15 30.58
N ASP A 3 27.89 -18.01 31.48
CA ASP A 3 26.49 -17.99 31.94
C ASP A 3 26.14 -16.77 32.82
N THR A 4 27.13 -16.17 33.47
CA THR A 4 26.95 -14.92 34.24
C THR A 4 26.93 -13.67 33.38
N LEU A 5 27.28 -13.76 32.09
CA LEU A 5 27.11 -12.68 31.10
C LEU A 5 25.70 -12.68 30.46
N LEU A 6 24.89 -13.72 30.72
CA LEU A 6 23.60 -13.98 30.06
C LEU A 6 22.36 -13.50 30.82
N GLN A 7 22.48 -13.01 32.06
CA GLN A 7 21.38 -12.33 32.75
C GLN A 7 21.35 -10.84 32.36
N HIS A 8 21.01 -10.55 31.11
CA HIS A 8 20.59 -9.20 30.76
C HIS A 8 19.28 -8.92 31.47
N SER A 9 19.26 -7.85 32.27
CA SER A 9 18.04 -7.34 32.89
C SER A 9 16.97 -7.15 31.81
N ILE A 10 15.70 -7.36 32.16
CA ILE A 10 14.55 -7.17 31.26
C ILE A 10 14.66 -5.81 30.53
N PHE A 11 15.10 -4.78 31.26
CA PHE A 11 15.35 -3.44 30.74
C PHE A 11 16.38 -3.41 29.60
N GLN A 12 17.51 -4.10 29.75
CA GLN A 12 18.53 -4.18 28.70
C GLN A 12 18.00 -4.91 27.46
N LYS A 13 17.21 -5.98 27.63
CA LYS A 13 16.60 -6.69 26.50
C LYS A 13 15.59 -5.83 25.74
N VAL A 14 14.75 -5.07 26.46
CA VAL A 14 13.81 -4.11 25.88
C VAL A 14 14.57 -3.07 25.06
N ILE A 15 15.59 -2.43 25.63
CA ILE A 15 16.39 -1.41 24.93
C ILE A 15 17.05 -1.98 23.67
N MET A 16 17.70 -3.13 23.78
CA MET A 16 18.41 -3.73 22.64
C MET A 16 17.46 -4.15 21.52
N ASN A 17 16.31 -4.75 21.85
CA ASN A 17 15.28 -5.10 20.86
C ASN A 17 14.68 -3.85 20.20
N THR A 18 14.44 -2.79 20.99
CA THR A 18 13.98 -1.51 20.43
C THR A 18 14.98 -0.94 19.44
N LEU A 19 16.25 -0.81 19.83
CA LEU A 19 17.26 -0.16 19.00
C LEU A 19 17.60 -0.97 17.73
N LEU A 20 17.74 -2.29 17.86
CA LEU A 20 18.28 -3.13 16.78
C LEU A 20 17.21 -3.77 15.89
N VAL A 21 15.99 -3.94 16.38
CA VAL A 21 14.93 -4.63 15.62
C VAL A 21 13.76 -3.72 15.31
N SER A 22 13.19 -3.07 16.33
CA SER A 22 11.97 -2.28 16.15
C SER A 22 12.22 -0.94 15.48
N ILE A 23 13.27 -0.18 15.85
CA ILE A 23 13.56 1.10 15.17
C ILE A 23 13.77 0.89 13.66
N PRO A 24 14.57 -0.09 13.19
CA PRO A 24 14.68 -0.36 11.75
C PRO A 24 13.36 -0.73 11.08
N GLU A 25 12.49 -1.48 11.74
CA GLU A 25 11.14 -1.81 11.26
C GLU A 25 10.26 -0.58 11.08
N GLU A 26 10.11 0.19 12.16
CA GLU A 26 9.21 1.32 12.18
C GLU A 26 9.75 2.45 11.30
N PHE A 27 11.08 2.59 11.20
CA PHE A 27 11.71 3.50 10.27
C PHE A 27 11.39 3.10 8.83
N TYR A 28 11.47 1.81 8.51
CA TYR A 28 11.04 1.32 7.21
C TYR A 28 9.59 1.69 6.94
N PHE A 29 8.70 1.44 7.90
CA PHE A 29 7.28 1.65 7.75
C PHE A 29 6.93 3.13 7.52
N VAL A 30 7.48 4.02 8.35
CA VAL A 30 7.33 5.48 8.22
C VAL A 30 7.86 5.96 6.87
N MET A 31 9.09 5.59 6.52
CA MET A 31 9.69 6.02 5.26
C MET A 31 8.90 5.50 4.07
N PHE A 32 8.45 4.25 4.10
CA PHE A 32 7.63 3.66 3.03
C PHE A 32 6.36 4.48 2.78
N VAL A 33 5.61 4.80 3.83
CA VAL A 33 4.38 5.60 3.73
C VAL A 33 4.68 6.99 3.20
N LEU A 34 5.60 7.73 3.83
CA LEU A 34 5.90 9.12 3.45
C LEU A 34 6.47 9.22 2.02
N ILE A 35 7.28 8.25 1.61
CA ILE A 35 7.79 8.14 0.24
C ILE A 35 6.63 7.94 -0.74
N LEU A 36 5.74 7.00 -0.48
CA LEU A 36 4.64 6.69 -1.40
C LEU A 36 3.60 7.81 -1.47
N VAL A 37 3.33 8.49 -0.36
CA VAL A 37 2.46 9.67 -0.32
C VAL A 37 3.08 10.81 -1.14
N GLY A 38 4.37 11.07 -0.97
CA GLY A 38 5.09 12.08 -1.76
C GLY A 38 5.86 13.13 -0.99
N GLU A 39 5.95 13.03 0.33
CA GLU A 39 6.50 14.11 1.16
C GLU A 39 7.92 14.48 0.75
N PHE A 40 8.76 13.50 0.45
CA PHE A 40 10.14 13.74 0.02
C PHE A 40 10.28 14.10 -1.48
N GLU A 41 9.38 14.89 -2.08
CA GLU A 41 9.51 15.28 -3.50
C GLU A 41 10.45 16.46 -3.74
N TYR A 42 10.63 17.35 -2.75
CA TYR A 42 11.53 18.50 -2.82
C TYR A 42 13.01 18.13 -2.92
N TRP A 43 13.42 16.88 -2.64
CA TRP A 43 14.81 16.42 -2.86
C TRP A 43 15.26 16.51 -4.33
N LYS A 44 14.32 16.76 -5.25
CA LYS A 44 14.59 17.04 -6.68
C LYS A 44 14.97 18.49 -6.94
N GLU A 45 14.71 19.38 -5.99
CA GLU A 45 15.00 20.80 -6.12
C GLU A 45 16.50 21.06 -5.90
N PRO A 46 17.11 21.97 -6.68
CA PRO A 46 18.56 22.21 -6.62
C PRO A 46 19.06 22.69 -5.24
N GLY A 47 18.18 23.15 -4.36
CA GLY A 47 18.49 23.53 -2.97
C GLY A 47 18.50 22.39 -1.95
N CYS A 48 17.92 21.23 -2.27
CA CYS A 48 17.71 20.13 -1.32
C CYS A 48 18.61 18.93 -1.65
N LYS A 49 19.84 18.93 -1.10
CA LYS A 49 20.86 17.88 -1.39
C LYS A 49 20.67 16.55 -0.63
N ARG A 50 19.71 16.48 0.29
CA ARG A 50 19.48 15.31 1.16
C ARG A 50 18.05 14.80 1.00
N LEU A 51 17.86 13.48 1.14
CA LEU A 51 16.54 12.86 1.16
C LEU A 51 15.73 13.29 2.39
N ILE A 52 16.39 13.41 3.54
CA ILE A 52 15.81 13.86 4.81
C ILE A 52 16.55 15.12 5.23
N ASN A 53 15.85 16.24 5.32
CA ASN A 53 16.37 17.50 5.83
C ASN A 53 16.06 17.66 7.32
N LYS A 54 16.66 18.68 7.96
CA LYS A 54 16.48 18.93 9.40
C LYS A 54 15.01 19.08 9.81
N PHE A 55 14.18 19.69 8.94
CA PHE A 55 12.76 19.88 9.20
C PHE A 55 11.94 18.58 9.11
N ASP A 56 12.47 17.53 8.47
CA ASP A 56 11.80 16.23 8.36
C ASP A 56 12.09 15.31 9.55
N TYR A 57 13.07 15.65 10.39
CA TYR A 57 13.51 14.78 11.46
C TYR A 57 12.37 14.48 12.44
N PHE A 58 11.57 15.51 12.77
CA PHE A 58 10.40 15.32 13.62
C PHE A 58 9.35 14.42 12.97
N ARG A 59 9.13 14.56 11.65
CA ARG A 59 8.14 13.79 10.87
C ARG A 59 8.51 12.32 10.73
N VAL A 60 9.80 12.01 10.71
CA VAL A 60 10.30 10.64 10.51
C VAL A 60 10.63 9.96 11.85
N PHE A 61 11.45 10.61 12.68
CA PHE A 61 12.01 9.97 13.87
C PHE A 61 11.06 9.94 15.05
N LEU A 62 10.14 10.92 15.20
CA LEU A 62 9.17 10.87 16.30
C LEU A 62 8.20 9.68 16.14
N PRO A 63 7.50 9.48 15.00
CA PRO A 63 6.66 8.30 14.84
C PRO A 63 7.44 6.99 14.99
N THR A 64 8.64 6.92 14.40
CA THR A 64 9.53 5.75 14.50
C THR A 64 9.86 5.41 15.95
N GLY A 65 10.36 6.38 16.73
CA GLY A 65 10.83 6.14 18.09
C GLY A 65 9.69 5.79 19.05
N VAL A 66 8.57 6.52 18.97
CA VAL A 66 7.40 6.28 19.84
C VAL A 66 6.79 4.90 19.57
N VAL A 67 6.60 4.55 18.30
CA VAL A 67 5.98 3.26 17.94
C VAL A 67 6.93 2.10 18.22
N ALA A 68 8.24 2.25 18.02
CA ALA A 68 9.21 1.21 18.35
C ALA A 68 9.26 0.93 19.86
N LEU A 69 9.16 1.95 20.70
CA LEU A 69 9.07 1.78 22.15
C LEU A 69 7.74 1.10 22.52
N LEU A 70 6.63 1.58 21.98
CA LEU A 70 5.30 1.02 22.24
C LEU A 70 5.24 -0.47 21.85
N SER A 71 5.72 -0.82 20.66
CA SER A 71 5.67 -2.20 20.16
C SER A 71 6.48 -3.17 21.05
N ASN A 72 7.61 -2.72 21.60
CA ASN A 72 8.35 -3.52 22.59
C ASN A 72 7.61 -3.61 23.92
N ILE A 73 7.11 -2.49 24.47
CA ILE A 73 6.36 -2.49 25.73
C ILE A 73 5.17 -3.46 25.66
N LEU A 74 4.42 -3.44 24.54
CA LEU A 74 3.28 -4.34 24.34
C LEU A 74 3.70 -5.82 24.25
N ARG A 75 4.82 -6.13 23.59
CA ARG A 75 5.35 -7.50 23.52
C ARG A 75 5.79 -8.03 24.89
N TYR A 76 6.48 -7.20 25.68
CA TYR A 76 6.98 -7.62 27.00
C TYR A 76 5.88 -7.68 28.08
N ASN A 77 4.76 -6.99 27.89
CA ASN A 77 3.60 -7.07 28.79
C ASN A 77 2.69 -8.28 28.52
N GLY A 78 3.08 -9.21 27.64
CA GLY A 78 2.38 -10.48 27.46
C GLY A 78 1.02 -10.38 26.77
N LEU A 79 0.83 -9.42 25.86
CA LEU A 79 -0.33 -9.43 24.96
C LEU A 79 -0.23 -10.64 24.01
N GLU A 80 -0.88 -11.73 24.40
CA GLU A 80 -0.85 -13.02 23.69
C GLU A 80 -1.50 -12.97 22.30
N GLY A 81 -1.16 -13.95 21.45
CA GLY A 81 -1.88 -14.25 20.21
C GLY A 81 -1.70 -13.24 19.07
N GLY A 82 -0.66 -12.40 19.12
CA GLY A 82 -0.34 -11.46 18.03
C GLY A 82 -1.23 -10.23 17.95
N ILE A 83 -2.17 -10.03 18.89
CA ILE A 83 -3.07 -8.86 18.91
C ILE A 83 -2.28 -7.54 19.04
N TYR A 84 -1.13 -7.58 19.72
CA TYR A 84 -0.24 -6.43 19.84
C TYR A 84 0.26 -5.90 18.48
N GLN A 85 0.15 -6.66 17.38
CA GLN A 85 0.60 -6.23 16.06
C GLN A 85 -0.32 -5.18 15.42
N PHE A 86 -1.57 -5.02 15.91
CA PHE A 86 -2.53 -4.05 15.35
C PHE A 86 -2.45 -2.66 15.97
N ILE A 87 -2.00 -2.55 17.22
CA ILE A 87 -1.91 -1.26 17.93
C ILE A 87 -0.82 -0.36 17.33
N PRO A 88 0.42 -0.83 17.10
CA PRO A 88 1.50 -0.01 16.56
C PRO A 88 1.17 0.65 15.21
N PRO A 89 0.60 -0.04 14.21
CA PRO A 89 0.20 0.60 12.94
C PRO A 89 -0.85 1.70 13.11
N VAL A 90 -1.81 1.53 14.02
CA VAL A 90 -2.84 2.55 14.30
C VAL A 90 -2.20 3.79 14.94
N VAL A 91 -1.34 3.60 15.94
CA VAL A 91 -0.60 4.70 16.57
C VAL A 91 0.33 5.38 15.57
N LEU A 92 0.99 4.59 14.71
CA LEU A 92 1.84 5.09 13.65
C LEU A 92 1.07 5.98 12.68
N TYR A 93 -0.13 5.56 12.26
CA TYR A 93 -0.99 6.37 11.39
C TYR A 93 -1.32 7.73 12.03
N ILE A 94 -1.72 7.72 13.30
CA ILE A 94 -2.05 8.94 14.06
C ILE A 94 -0.83 9.87 14.12
N LEU A 95 0.35 9.34 14.46
CA LEU A 95 1.57 10.14 14.56
C LEU A 95 2.03 10.69 13.21
N ILE A 96 1.93 9.91 12.13
CA ILE A 96 2.21 10.39 10.76
C ILE A 96 1.29 11.56 10.41
N VAL A 97 -0.01 11.44 10.70
CA VAL A 97 -1.00 12.50 10.46
C VAL A 97 -0.69 13.76 11.28
N LEU A 98 -0.40 13.62 12.57
CA LEU A 98 -0.14 14.75 13.46
C LEU A 98 1.18 15.47 13.15
N THR A 99 2.21 14.74 12.73
CA THR A 99 3.55 15.32 12.52
C THR A 99 3.74 15.96 11.14
N ASN A 100 2.95 15.60 10.13
CA ASN A 100 3.09 16.13 8.77
C ASN A 100 2.43 17.50 8.54
N ASP A 101 1.85 18.12 9.58
CA ASP A 101 1.29 19.47 9.54
C ASP A 101 0.31 19.70 8.36
N ILE A 102 -0.60 18.75 8.17
CA ILE A 102 -1.59 18.75 7.09
C ILE A 102 -2.89 19.49 7.46
N PHE A 103 -3.04 19.88 8.73
CA PHE A 103 -4.24 20.50 9.28
C PHE A 103 -4.27 21.99 8.94
N GLY A 104 -4.61 22.28 7.69
CA GLY A 104 -4.66 23.63 7.13
C GLY A 104 -4.86 23.61 5.62
N ASP A 105 -4.53 22.49 4.97
CA ASP A 105 -4.69 22.30 3.54
C ASP A 105 -6.08 21.75 3.17
N ALA A 106 -6.67 22.33 2.11
CA ALA A 106 -7.92 21.84 1.52
C ALA A 106 -7.82 20.39 0.99
N SER A 107 -6.60 19.87 0.84
CA SER A 107 -6.34 18.50 0.38
C SER A 107 -6.08 17.50 1.51
N CYS A 108 -6.19 17.90 2.78
CA CYS A 108 -5.89 17.09 3.96
C CYS A 108 -6.56 15.71 3.94
N MET A 109 -7.88 15.64 3.71
CA MET A 109 -8.61 14.36 3.67
C MET A 109 -8.11 13.41 2.58
N LYS A 110 -7.74 13.94 1.40
CA LYS A 110 -7.19 13.14 0.30
C LYS A 110 -5.79 12.62 0.66
N TRP A 111 -5.00 13.44 1.34
CA TRP A 111 -3.68 13.06 1.82
C TRP A 111 -3.78 11.95 2.88
N MET A 112 -4.66 12.13 3.88
CA MET A 112 -4.91 11.15 4.94
C MET A 112 -5.38 9.79 4.38
N GLY A 113 -6.26 9.80 3.38
CA GLY A 113 -6.72 8.58 2.71
C GLY A 113 -5.60 7.86 1.94
N LYS A 114 -4.73 8.61 1.25
CA LYS A 114 -3.54 8.03 0.59
C LYS A 114 -2.58 7.42 1.61
N ALA A 115 -2.28 8.15 2.68
CA ALA A 115 -1.41 7.68 3.75
C ALA A 115 -1.96 6.40 4.38
N PHE A 116 -3.29 6.33 4.61
CA PHE A 116 -3.94 5.13 5.14
C PHE A 116 -3.77 3.93 4.21
N ILE A 117 -4.04 4.09 2.91
CA ILE A 117 -3.88 3.01 1.93
C ILE A 117 -2.42 2.53 1.85
N PHE A 118 -1.45 3.46 1.83
CA PHE A 118 -0.05 3.09 1.82
C PHE A 118 0.41 2.45 3.13
N LEU A 119 -0.21 2.82 4.26
CA LEU A 119 0.02 2.17 5.55
C LEU A 119 -0.50 0.73 5.54
N LEU A 120 -1.66 0.46 4.96
CA LEU A 120 -2.15 -0.93 4.78
C LEU A 120 -1.19 -1.75 3.91
N ILE A 121 -0.71 -1.19 2.80
CA ILE A 121 0.26 -1.88 1.92
C ILE A 121 1.58 -2.11 2.65
N GLY A 122 2.06 -1.13 3.42
CA GLY A 122 3.28 -1.25 4.21
C GLY A 122 3.17 -2.35 5.27
N PHE A 123 2.04 -2.44 5.97
CA PHE A 123 1.78 -3.50 6.94
C PHE A 123 1.80 -4.89 6.30
N ILE A 124 1.14 -5.04 5.14
CA ILE A 124 1.18 -6.29 4.36
C ILE A 124 2.61 -6.61 3.94
N SER A 125 3.39 -5.62 3.49
CA SER A 125 4.79 -5.82 3.09
C SER A 125 5.67 -6.31 4.25
N ILE A 126 5.49 -5.76 5.46
CA ILE A 126 6.20 -6.22 6.66
C ILE A 126 5.82 -7.68 6.96
N GLY A 127 4.52 -7.98 7.05
CA GLY A 127 4.04 -9.33 7.33
C GLY A 127 4.53 -10.37 6.31
N LEU A 128 4.53 -10.05 5.02
CA LEU A 128 5.05 -10.94 3.98
C LEU A 128 6.55 -11.16 4.09
N SER A 129 7.31 -10.11 4.41
CA SER A 129 8.77 -10.19 4.53
C SER A 129 9.22 -11.12 5.66
N GLU A 130 8.46 -11.20 6.75
CA GLU A 130 8.74 -12.13 7.85
C GLU A 130 8.19 -13.53 7.58
N PHE A 131 6.97 -13.63 7.06
CA PHE A 131 6.29 -14.91 6.86
C PHE A 131 6.97 -15.82 5.82
N ILE A 132 7.76 -15.27 4.90
CA ILE A 132 8.45 -16.05 3.87
C ILE A 132 9.49 -17.03 4.44
N TYR A 133 10.11 -16.72 5.59
CA TYR A 133 11.16 -17.56 6.18
C TYR A 133 10.85 -18.03 7.59
N MET A 134 10.06 -17.27 8.36
CA MET A 134 9.84 -17.54 9.78
C MET A 134 9.25 -18.93 10.07
N PRO A 135 8.26 -19.45 9.32
CA PRO A 135 7.77 -20.82 9.49
C PRO A 135 8.88 -21.88 9.40
N PHE A 136 9.79 -21.75 8.43
CA PHE A 136 10.86 -22.74 8.23
C PHE A 136 11.90 -22.71 9.34
N VAL A 137 12.22 -21.52 9.87
CA VAL A 137 13.11 -21.41 11.04
C VAL A 137 12.47 -22.08 12.25
N LEU A 138 11.20 -21.80 12.53
CA LEU A 138 10.49 -22.36 13.68
C LEU A 138 10.36 -23.89 13.58
N TYR A 139 10.02 -24.41 12.41
CA TYR A 139 9.88 -25.85 12.21
C TYR A 139 11.22 -26.59 12.21
N SER A 140 12.31 -25.97 11.74
CA SER A 140 13.64 -26.58 11.75
C SER A 140 14.31 -26.54 13.11
N THR A 141 14.10 -25.48 13.90
CA THR A 141 14.71 -25.31 15.24
C THR A 141 13.86 -25.88 16.36
N GLY A 142 12.55 -26.05 16.14
CA GLY A 142 11.60 -26.47 17.17
C GLY A 142 11.21 -25.37 18.16
N LEU A 143 11.93 -24.24 18.14
CA LEU A 143 11.70 -23.10 19.02
C LEU A 143 10.31 -22.49 18.81
N THR A 144 9.78 -21.91 19.87
CA THR A 144 8.58 -21.07 19.83
C THR A 144 8.94 -19.62 19.57
N MET A 145 7.96 -18.83 19.11
CA MET A 145 8.18 -17.41 18.87
C MET A 145 8.50 -16.66 20.17
N GLU A 146 7.94 -17.10 21.31
CA GLU A 146 8.22 -16.54 22.62
C GLU A 146 9.68 -16.77 23.05
N GLU A 147 10.21 -17.98 22.84
CA GLU A 147 11.62 -18.30 23.12
C GLU A 147 12.56 -17.44 22.27
N ILE A 148 12.24 -17.26 20.98
CA ILE A 148 13.00 -16.38 20.09
C ILE A 148 12.97 -14.93 20.56
N CYS A 149 11.80 -14.39 20.94
CA CYS A 149 11.68 -13.01 21.40
C CYS A 149 12.38 -12.75 22.73
N ASN A 150 12.55 -13.78 23.57
CA ASN A 150 13.22 -13.67 24.87
C ASN A 150 14.76 -13.61 24.77
N ASP A 151 15.35 -13.99 23.65
CA ASP A 151 16.77 -13.84 23.34
C ASP A 151 16.97 -12.76 22.27
N PHE A 152 17.54 -11.62 22.67
CA PHE A 152 17.77 -10.49 21.77
C PHE A 152 18.67 -10.83 20.58
N ARG A 153 19.62 -11.77 20.71
CA ARG A 153 20.55 -12.13 19.64
C ARG A 153 19.85 -12.95 18.58
N LEU A 154 19.05 -13.93 19.02
CA LEU A 154 18.22 -14.73 18.13
C LEU A 154 17.19 -13.85 17.45
N TYR A 155 16.50 -13.00 18.21
CA TYR A 155 15.50 -12.10 17.65
C TYR A 155 16.09 -11.12 16.62
N PHE A 156 17.25 -10.53 16.93
CA PHE A 156 17.95 -9.66 15.99
C PHE A 156 18.38 -10.42 14.73
N GLY A 157 19.09 -11.54 14.88
CA GLY A 157 19.57 -12.34 13.75
C GLY A 157 18.43 -12.81 12.84
N LEU A 158 17.31 -13.21 13.43
CA LEU A 158 16.13 -13.63 12.70
C LEU A 158 15.38 -12.47 12.05
N SER A 159 15.52 -11.23 12.51
CA SER A 159 14.91 -10.08 11.83
C SER A 159 15.66 -9.63 10.58
N LEU A 160 16.96 -9.93 10.48
CA LEU A 160 17.83 -9.41 9.41
C LEU A 160 17.33 -9.72 7.98
N PRO A 161 16.86 -10.94 7.65
CA PRO A 161 16.35 -11.21 6.30
C PRO A 161 15.17 -10.31 5.91
N ALA A 162 14.23 -10.10 6.83
CA ALA A 162 13.12 -9.18 6.62
C ALA A 162 13.61 -7.74 6.42
N ARG A 163 14.57 -7.27 7.24
CA ARG A 163 15.16 -5.93 7.08
C ARG A 163 15.86 -5.75 5.74
N VAL A 164 16.63 -6.74 5.28
CA VAL A 164 17.28 -6.68 3.97
C VAL A 164 16.25 -6.52 2.85
N LEU A 165 15.14 -7.28 2.88
CA LEU A 165 14.05 -7.14 1.89
C LEU A 165 13.38 -5.76 1.98
N GLN A 166 13.02 -5.33 3.18
CA GLN A 166 12.38 -4.04 3.44
C GLN A 166 13.23 -2.85 2.95
N TYR A 167 14.49 -2.77 3.35
CA TYR A 167 15.37 -1.68 2.92
C TYR A 167 15.74 -1.77 1.43
N SER A 168 15.77 -2.96 0.83
CA SER A 168 15.90 -3.11 -0.63
C SER A 168 14.71 -2.50 -1.37
N ILE A 169 13.49 -2.69 -0.86
CA ILE A 169 12.28 -2.06 -1.40
C ILE A 169 12.35 -0.52 -1.28
N LEU A 170 12.79 0.01 -0.14
CA LEU A 170 12.97 1.46 0.02
C LEU A 170 14.00 2.02 -0.95
N LEU A 171 15.16 1.37 -1.05
CA LEU A 171 16.22 1.78 -1.96
C LEU A 171 15.73 1.78 -3.40
N TYR A 172 14.98 0.76 -3.80
CA TYR A 172 14.32 0.71 -5.10
C TYR A 172 13.40 1.92 -5.33
N PHE A 173 12.58 2.31 -4.35
CA PHE A 173 11.69 3.47 -4.47
C PHE A 173 12.43 4.80 -4.54
N VAL A 174 13.54 4.94 -3.83
CA VAL A 174 14.41 6.12 -3.88
C VAL A 174 15.12 6.20 -5.22
N CYS A 175 15.71 5.09 -5.70
CA CYS A 175 16.52 5.07 -6.92
C CYS A 175 15.69 5.15 -8.21
N ARG A 176 14.60 4.39 -8.35
CA ARG A 176 13.86 4.26 -9.62
C ARG A 176 12.91 5.43 -9.92
N LYS A 177 13.17 6.61 -9.34
CA LYS A 177 12.43 7.88 -9.54
C LYS A 177 10.90 7.71 -9.62
N ARG A 178 10.27 6.90 -8.76
CA ARG A 178 8.81 6.81 -8.50
C ARG A 178 7.81 6.81 -9.71
N THR A 179 8.23 6.79 -10.97
CA THR A 179 7.37 7.12 -12.12
C THR A 179 6.34 6.04 -12.43
N LEU A 180 6.67 4.76 -12.18
CA LEU A 180 5.78 3.64 -12.50
C LEU A 180 4.61 3.47 -11.51
N LEU A 181 4.85 3.64 -10.20
CA LEU A 181 3.84 3.40 -9.17
C LEU A 181 3.01 4.65 -8.80
N LYS A 182 3.58 5.86 -8.89
CA LYS A 182 2.85 7.11 -8.57
C LYS A 182 1.96 7.65 -9.69
N GLY A 183 2.24 7.37 -10.96
CA GLY A 183 1.69 8.17 -12.05
C GLY A 183 0.26 7.83 -12.45
N GLN A 184 0.00 6.56 -12.74
CA GLN A 184 -1.22 6.16 -13.46
C GLN A 184 -2.08 5.19 -12.64
N MET A 185 -1.52 4.07 -12.18
CA MET A 185 -2.30 3.00 -11.52
C MET A 185 -2.98 3.47 -10.22
N PHE A 186 -2.20 3.98 -9.26
CA PHE A 186 -2.75 4.48 -8.00
C PHE A 186 -3.50 5.81 -8.15
N LYS A 187 -3.16 6.62 -9.17
CA LYS A 187 -3.89 7.86 -9.46
C LYS A 187 -5.37 7.58 -9.73
N HIS A 188 -5.68 6.50 -10.44
CA HIS A 188 -7.06 6.11 -10.70
C HIS A 188 -7.81 5.70 -9.43
N ILE A 189 -7.16 4.95 -8.54
CA ILE A 189 -7.73 4.56 -7.24
C ILE A 189 -8.02 5.81 -6.38
N PHE A 190 -7.07 6.72 -6.25
CA PHE A 190 -7.24 7.92 -5.42
C PHE A 190 -8.14 8.99 -6.06
N SER A 191 -8.40 8.91 -7.36
CA SER A 191 -9.31 9.84 -8.05
C SER A 191 -10.78 9.47 -7.84
N ASN A 192 -11.09 8.24 -7.45
CA ASN A 192 -12.45 7.76 -7.23
C ASN A 192 -12.60 7.25 -5.78
N THR A 193 -13.40 7.97 -4.98
CA THR A 193 -13.68 7.61 -3.58
C THR A 193 -14.16 6.17 -3.42
N LYS A 194 -15.02 5.67 -4.33
CA LYS A 194 -15.53 4.29 -4.28
C LYS A 194 -14.39 3.29 -4.44
N LEU A 195 -13.50 3.49 -5.42
CA LEU A 195 -12.33 2.63 -5.64
C LEU A 195 -11.37 2.67 -4.45
N SER A 196 -11.16 3.85 -3.86
CA SER A 196 -10.34 4.01 -2.65
C SER A 196 -10.90 3.21 -1.46
N VAL A 197 -12.22 3.22 -1.25
CA VAL A 197 -12.88 2.43 -0.20
C VAL A 197 -12.75 0.94 -0.48
N ILE A 198 -13.02 0.50 -1.72
CA ILE A 198 -12.87 -0.91 -2.13
C ILE A 198 -11.42 -1.37 -1.89
N PHE A 199 -10.43 -0.58 -2.31
CA PHE A 199 -9.02 -0.89 -2.09
C PHE A 199 -8.68 -1.02 -0.60
N SER A 200 -9.22 -0.13 0.22
CA SER A 200 -9.02 -0.18 1.68
C SER A 200 -9.63 -1.44 2.30
N LEU A 201 -10.84 -1.83 1.89
CA LEU A 201 -11.49 -3.07 2.33
C LEU A 201 -10.69 -4.30 1.92
N PHE A 202 -10.19 -4.35 0.69
CA PHE A 202 -9.29 -5.41 0.22
C PHE A 202 -7.98 -5.44 1.03
N GLY A 203 -7.41 -4.28 1.37
CA GLY A 203 -6.25 -4.19 2.24
C GLY A 203 -6.53 -4.82 3.61
N VAL A 204 -7.63 -4.43 4.26
CA VAL A 204 -8.06 -5.00 5.55
C VAL A 204 -8.30 -6.51 5.46
N PHE A 205 -8.92 -6.99 4.39
CA PHE A 205 -9.12 -8.43 4.18
C PHE A 205 -7.79 -9.20 4.07
N ASN A 206 -6.83 -8.68 3.31
CA ASN A 206 -5.51 -9.30 3.19
C ASN A 206 -4.75 -9.29 4.54
N ILE A 207 -4.89 -8.23 5.33
CA ILE A 207 -4.34 -8.16 6.68
C ILE A 207 -4.97 -9.22 7.58
N ALA A 208 -6.30 -9.33 7.58
CA ALA A 208 -7.02 -10.33 8.38
C ALA A 208 -6.63 -11.76 7.95
N PHE A 209 -6.52 -12.02 6.65
CA PHE A 209 -6.03 -13.29 6.12
C PHE A 209 -4.61 -13.61 6.60
N MET A 210 -3.69 -12.66 6.46
CA MET A 210 -2.30 -12.81 6.91
C MET A 210 -2.23 -13.08 8.41
N PHE A 211 -3.05 -12.39 9.22
CA PHE A 211 -3.12 -12.61 10.66
C PHE A 211 -3.56 -14.04 11.00
N VAL A 212 -4.64 -14.53 10.38
CA VAL A 212 -5.15 -15.90 10.60
C VAL A 212 -4.10 -16.93 10.19
N MET A 213 -3.48 -16.75 9.02
CA MET A 213 -2.46 -17.68 8.52
C MET A 213 -1.18 -17.63 9.36
N TYR A 214 -0.75 -16.45 9.80
CA TYR A 214 0.38 -16.29 10.69
C TYR A 214 0.12 -17.02 12.01
N LYS A 215 -1.06 -16.83 12.61
CA LYS A 215 -1.44 -17.54 13.83
C LYS A 215 -1.40 -19.07 13.63
N ALA A 216 -2.08 -19.57 12.59
CA ALA A 216 -2.17 -21.00 12.33
C ALA A 216 -0.81 -21.65 12.07
N VAL A 217 0.06 -21.00 11.30
CA VAL A 217 1.34 -21.57 10.88
C VAL A 217 2.44 -21.35 11.93
N VAL A 218 2.56 -20.13 12.48
CA VAL A 218 3.65 -19.77 13.40
C VAL A 218 3.35 -20.18 14.84
N TYR A 219 2.16 -19.88 15.34
CA TYR A 219 1.80 -20.15 16.74
C TYR A 219 1.21 -21.55 16.93
N ASP A 220 0.21 -21.93 16.11
CA ASP A 220 -0.49 -23.21 16.26
C ASP A 220 0.26 -24.37 15.58
N LYS A 221 1.38 -24.08 14.88
CA LYS A 221 2.24 -25.05 14.19
C LYS A 221 1.47 -26.02 13.29
N ALA A 222 0.41 -25.54 12.62
CA ALA A 222 -0.55 -26.39 11.88
C ALA A 222 0.08 -27.24 10.76
N LEU A 223 1.28 -26.90 10.28
CA LEU A 223 1.94 -27.62 9.20
C LEU A 223 3.00 -28.63 9.69
N VAL A 224 3.25 -28.74 11.00
CA VAL A 224 4.38 -29.52 11.56
C VAL A 224 4.36 -31.00 11.17
N ALA A 225 3.17 -31.59 11.00
CA ALA A 225 3.00 -33.00 10.65
C ALA A 225 3.14 -33.29 9.15
N ILE A 226 3.29 -32.26 8.31
CA ILE A 226 3.31 -32.36 6.85
C ILE A 226 4.78 -32.38 6.37
N PRO A 227 5.13 -33.13 5.30
CA PRO A 227 6.47 -33.09 4.72
C PRO A 227 6.93 -31.68 4.32
N LEU A 228 8.22 -31.38 4.54
CA LEU A 228 8.82 -30.05 4.33
C LEU A 228 8.59 -29.49 2.90
N ALA A 229 8.60 -30.34 1.88
CA ALA A 229 8.32 -29.92 0.50
C ALA A 229 6.89 -29.37 0.35
N THR A 230 5.91 -30.03 0.97
CA THR A 230 4.51 -29.57 0.94
C THR A 230 4.31 -28.34 1.82
N GLN A 231 4.99 -28.26 2.97
CA GLN A 231 5.01 -27.03 3.78
C GLN A 231 5.49 -25.82 2.96
N PHE A 232 6.55 -26.01 2.16
CA PHE A 232 7.11 -24.97 1.31
C PHE A 232 6.10 -24.45 0.28
N VAL A 233 5.41 -25.36 -0.41
CA VAL A 233 4.35 -25.00 -1.37
C VAL A 233 3.21 -24.23 -0.69
N VAL A 234 2.77 -24.68 0.50
CA VAL A 234 1.69 -24.01 1.25
C VAL A 234 2.10 -22.60 1.68
N VAL A 235 3.31 -22.42 2.23
CA VAL A 235 3.81 -21.10 2.65
C VAL A 235 3.92 -20.15 1.45
N ILE A 236 4.45 -20.62 0.31
CA ILE A 236 4.48 -19.81 -0.92
C ILE A 236 3.07 -19.42 -1.36
N GLY A 237 2.12 -20.36 -1.34
CA GLY A 237 0.72 -20.08 -1.69
C GLY A 237 0.12 -18.99 -0.80
N ILE A 238 0.37 -19.04 0.51
CA ILE A 238 -0.09 -18.03 1.48
C ILE A 238 0.54 -16.66 1.19
N VAL A 239 1.84 -16.60 0.88
CA VAL A 239 2.55 -15.35 0.55
C VAL A 239 2.06 -14.76 -0.78
N LEU A 240 1.83 -15.59 -1.79
CA LEU A 240 1.39 -15.13 -3.11
C LEU A 240 -0.05 -14.65 -3.13
N PHE A 241 -0.92 -15.17 -2.26
CA PHE A 241 -2.34 -14.80 -2.22
C PHE A 241 -2.59 -13.28 -2.06
N PRO A 242 -2.05 -12.59 -1.03
CA PRO A 242 -2.27 -11.15 -0.88
C PRO A 242 -1.58 -10.32 -1.98
N ILE A 243 -0.45 -10.79 -2.50
CA ILE A 243 0.23 -10.14 -3.63
C ILE A 243 -0.65 -10.19 -4.88
N ALA A 244 -1.19 -11.37 -5.21
CA ALA A 244 -2.08 -11.56 -6.34
C ALA A 244 -3.36 -10.73 -6.19
N ASN A 245 -3.94 -10.66 -4.99
CA ASN A 245 -5.13 -9.84 -4.72
C ASN A 245 -4.88 -8.35 -4.99
N ILE A 246 -3.78 -7.79 -4.48
CA ILE A 246 -3.43 -6.37 -4.68
C ILE A 246 -3.14 -6.08 -6.15
N ILE A 247 -2.35 -6.93 -6.81
CA ILE A 247 -2.01 -6.77 -8.24
C ILE A 247 -3.26 -6.86 -9.11
N SER A 248 -4.13 -7.85 -8.85
CA SER A 248 -5.38 -8.03 -9.60
C SER A 248 -6.26 -6.78 -9.47
N LEU A 249 -6.43 -6.24 -8.25
CA LEU A 249 -7.22 -5.03 -8.04
C LEU A 249 -6.62 -3.80 -8.74
N LEU A 250 -5.29 -3.64 -8.71
CA LEU A 250 -4.59 -2.56 -9.42
C LEU A 250 -4.81 -2.67 -10.93
N LEU A 251 -4.65 -3.86 -11.50
CA LEU A 251 -4.83 -4.11 -12.93
C LEU A 251 -6.29 -3.92 -13.36
N SER A 252 -7.25 -4.42 -12.58
CA SER A 252 -8.68 -4.22 -12.86
C SER A 252 -9.05 -2.73 -12.82
N SER A 253 -8.58 -2.00 -11.82
CA SER A 253 -8.83 -0.55 -11.71
C SER A 253 -8.25 0.22 -12.90
N TYR A 254 -7.04 -0.15 -13.32
CA TYR A 254 -6.40 0.44 -14.49
C TYR A 254 -7.15 0.10 -15.78
N TYR A 255 -7.55 -1.16 -15.96
CA TYR A 255 -8.28 -1.62 -17.14
C TYR A 255 -9.63 -0.93 -17.30
N ILE A 256 -10.44 -0.86 -16.23
CA ILE A 256 -11.75 -0.17 -16.23
C ILE A 256 -11.57 1.29 -16.63
N ARG A 257 -10.57 1.96 -16.07
CA ARG A 257 -10.33 3.36 -16.39
C ARG A 257 -9.84 3.57 -17.82
N ASN A 258 -9.04 2.66 -18.35
CA ASN A 258 -8.59 2.75 -19.73
C ASN A 258 -9.75 2.55 -20.72
N LEU A 259 -10.70 1.67 -20.40
CA LEU A 259 -11.95 1.53 -21.15
C LEU A 259 -12.76 2.83 -21.15
N GLU A 260 -12.97 3.45 -19.98
CA GLU A 260 -13.68 4.74 -19.87
C GLU A 260 -13.05 5.85 -20.72
N VAL A 261 -11.71 5.90 -20.77
CA VAL A 261 -10.97 6.90 -21.56
C VAL A 261 -11.16 6.63 -23.06
N ASN A 262 -11.11 5.36 -23.47
CA ASN A 262 -11.31 4.97 -24.87
C ASN A 262 -12.75 5.26 -25.34
N ASP A 263 -13.75 5.00 -24.50
CA ASP A 263 -15.16 5.31 -24.82
C ASP A 263 -15.38 6.82 -24.99
N LYS A 264 -14.78 7.63 -24.11
CA LYS A 264 -14.81 9.10 -24.23
C LYS A 264 -14.11 9.59 -25.48
N LYS A 265 -12.98 8.97 -25.84
CA LYS A 265 -12.26 9.30 -27.08
C LYS A 265 -13.11 8.98 -28.31
N GLY A 266 -13.70 7.79 -28.37
CA GLY A 266 -14.59 7.41 -29.48
C GLY A 266 -15.81 8.32 -29.61
N ALA A 267 -16.38 8.79 -28.49
CA ALA A 267 -17.44 9.80 -28.51
C ALA A 267 -16.95 11.16 -29.02
N THR A 268 -15.75 11.58 -28.63
CA THR A 268 -15.14 12.84 -29.07
C THR A 268 -14.83 12.81 -30.57
N ASP A 269 -14.25 11.72 -31.07
CA ASP A 269 -13.94 11.54 -32.49
C ASP A 269 -15.20 11.58 -33.37
N LYS A 270 -16.31 10.99 -32.90
CA LYS A 270 -17.63 11.08 -33.57
C LYS A 270 -18.18 12.50 -33.59
N LEU A 271 -18.03 13.24 -32.49
CA LEU A 271 -18.46 14.63 -32.38
C LEU A 271 -17.65 15.54 -33.31
N GLU A 272 -16.34 15.30 -33.42
CA GLU A 272 -15.47 16.00 -34.37
C GLU A 272 -15.84 15.71 -35.83
N SER A 273 -16.20 14.46 -36.16
CA SER A 273 -16.71 14.09 -37.49
C SER A 273 -17.99 14.85 -37.84
N LEU A 274 -18.98 14.83 -36.93
CA LEU A 274 -20.25 15.56 -37.12
C LEU A 274 -20.01 17.06 -37.30
N TYR A 275 -19.09 17.65 -36.53
CA TYR A 275 -18.72 19.06 -36.68
C TYR A 275 -18.14 19.36 -38.07
N LYS A 276 -17.23 18.50 -38.57
CA LYS A 276 -16.65 18.65 -39.92
C LYS A 276 -17.72 18.53 -41.01
N GLU A 277 -18.66 17.60 -40.87
CA GLU A 277 -19.78 17.44 -41.81
C GLU A 277 -20.71 18.67 -41.82
N ILE A 278 -21.02 19.24 -40.65
CA ILE A 278 -21.79 20.49 -40.55
C ILE A 278 -21.05 21.64 -41.23
N GLN A 279 -19.73 21.79 -41.00
CA GLN A 279 -18.92 22.82 -41.66
C GLN A 279 -18.91 22.66 -43.19
N LEU A 280 -18.70 21.44 -43.69
CA LEU A 280 -18.70 21.18 -45.13
C LEU A 280 -20.05 21.50 -45.77
N TYR A 281 -21.16 21.09 -45.14
CA TYR A 281 -22.50 21.37 -45.63
C TYR A 281 -22.80 22.88 -45.64
N THR A 282 -22.38 23.61 -44.60
CA THR A 282 -22.56 25.07 -44.51
C THR A 282 -21.71 25.81 -45.56
N ASN A 283 -20.48 25.35 -45.81
CA ASN A 283 -19.55 25.98 -46.75
C ASN A 283 -19.88 25.70 -48.22
N ASN A 284 -20.47 24.55 -48.54
CA ASN A 284 -20.84 24.19 -49.91
C ASN A 284 -22.09 24.94 -50.42
N GLY A 285 -22.84 25.61 -49.54
CA GLY A 285 -23.99 26.43 -49.92
C GLY A 285 -25.18 25.64 -50.49
N GLU A 286 -25.17 24.31 -50.39
CA GLU A 286 -26.25 23.43 -50.83
C GLU A 286 -27.36 23.37 -49.77
N TYR A 287 -28.27 24.34 -49.82
CA TYR A 287 -29.37 24.49 -48.86
C TYR A 287 -30.64 23.68 -49.20
N ASP A 288 -30.58 22.83 -50.23
CA ASP A 288 -31.67 21.92 -50.53
C ASP A 288 -31.73 20.82 -49.46
N ASN A 289 -32.93 20.59 -48.91
CA ASN A 289 -33.19 19.61 -47.84
C ASN A 289 -32.46 19.85 -46.50
N ILE A 290 -32.25 21.12 -46.10
CA ILE A 290 -31.74 21.50 -44.76
C ILE A 290 -32.42 20.74 -43.62
N MET A 291 -33.76 20.56 -43.69
CA MET A 291 -34.53 19.88 -42.64
C MET A 291 -34.11 18.41 -42.48
N TRP A 292 -33.83 17.72 -43.58
CA TRP A 292 -33.37 16.33 -43.56
C TRP A 292 -31.95 16.24 -42.99
N LYS A 293 -31.04 17.12 -43.41
CA LYS A 293 -29.65 17.12 -42.92
C LYS A 293 -29.55 17.52 -41.43
N LEU A 294 -30.38 18.46 -40.98
CA LEU A 294 -30.52 18.80 -39.55
C LEU A 294 -31.04 17.63 -38.72
N ASN A 295 -32.00 16.84 -39.24
CA ASN A 295 -32.45 15.63 -38.57
C ASN A 295 -31.35 14.57 -38.48
N GLU A 296 -30.55 14.39 -39.54
CA GLU A 296 -29.41 13.48 -39.54
C GLU A 296 -28.35 13.88 -38.49
N PHE A 297 -27.98 15.17 -38.44
CA PHE A 297 -27.10 15.68 -37.38
C PHE A 297 -27.72 15.53 -35.98
N GLY A 298 -29.03 15.78 -35.85
CA GLY A 298 -29.76 15.60 -34.60
C GLY A 298 -29.74 14.15 -34.12
N ILE A 299 -29.85 13.17 -35.03
CA ILE A 299 -29.70 11.75 -34.73
C ILE A 299 -28.26 11.44 -34.32
N GLY A 300 -27.26 11.92 -35.06
CA GLY A 300 -25.84 11.71 -34.72
C GLY A 300 -25.47 12.28 -33.34
N ILE A 301 -25.93 13.50 -33.03
CA ILE A 301 -25.73 14.11 -31.71
C ILE A 301 -26.46 13.32 -30.62
N LYS A 302 -27.68 12.84 -30.89
CA LYS A 302 -28.44 12.00 -29.95
C LYS A 302 -27.76 10.65 -29.72
N GLU A 303 -27.12 10.07 -30.72
CA GLU A 303 -26.34 8.83 -30.60
C GLU A 303 -25.10 9.04 -29.74
N VAL A 304 -24.34 10.12 -29.96
CA VAL A 304 -23.19 10.49 -29.13
C VAL A 304 -23.61 10.82 -27.70
N SER A 305 -24.72 11.54 -27.54
CA SER A 305 -25.31 11.83 -26.22
C SER A 305 -25.69 10.53 -25.51
N ASN A 306 -26.38 9.62 -26.19
CA ASN A 306 -26.77 8.32 -25.64
C ASN A 306 -25.59 7.42 -25.30
N SER A 307 -24.48 7.45 -26.08
CA SER A 307 -23.29 6.66 -25.76
C SER A 307 -22.58 7.19 -24.51
N LEU A 308 -22.48 8.52 -24.37
CA LEU A 308 -21.95 9.17 -23.16
C LEU A 308 -22.85 8.98 -21.94
N TYR A 309 -24.18 9.01 -22.13
CA TYR A 309 -25.15 8.83 -21.06
C TYR A 309 -25.25 7.37 -20.59
N LYS A 310 -25.27 6.40 -21.52
CA LYS A 310 -25.25 4.98 -21.18
C LYS A 310 -23.97 4.57 -20.46
N GLY A 311 -22.82 5.17 -20.82
CA GLY A 311 -21.56 5.01 -20.10
C GLY A 311 -21.57 5.58 -18.67
N ASN A 312 -22.45 6.54 -18.36
CA ASN A 312 -22.61 7.12 -17.01
C ASN A 312 -23.75 6.47 -16.19
N THR A 313 -24.76 5.85 -16.83
CA THR A 313 -25.93 5.29 -16.12
C THR A 313 -25.70 3.96 -15.41
N THR A 314 -24.57 3.28 -15.62
CA THR A 314 -24.17 2.13 -14.79
C THR A 314 -23.74 2.53 -13.37
N ASP A 315 -23.53 3.82 -13.08
CA ASP A 315 -23.03 4.31 -11.78
C ASP A 315 -24.14 4.81 -10.81
N TYR A 316 -25.41 4.77 -11.23
CA TYR A 316 -26.57 5.26 -10.44
C TYR A 316 -27.73 4.26 -10.27
N ARG A 317 -27.57 3.00 -10.67
CA ARG A 317 -28.50 1.92 -10.30
C ARG A 317 -27.74 0.73 -9.69
N ARG A 318 -27.32 0.89 -8.44
CA ARG A 318 -27.45 -0.11 -7.37
C ARG A 318 -26.96 0.44 -6.05
#